data_AF-A0A659UEK7-F1
#
_entry.id   AF-A0A659UEK7-F1
#
_cell.length_a   1.000
_cell.length_b   1.000
_cell.length_c   1.000
_cell.angle_alpha   90.00
_cell.angle_beta   90.00
_cell.angle_gamma   90.00
#
_symmetry.space_group_name_H-M   'P 1'
#
loop_
_entity.id
_entity.type
_entity.pdbx_description
1 polymer ?
#
loop_
_entity_poly.entity_id
_entity_poly.type
_entity_poly.pdbx_seq_one_letter_code
_entity_poly.pdbx_strand_id
1 'polypeptide(L)'
;GIVGALTESGVPERDAHVYAEGVRRGGTLVTAKVDDQLAGQAERILGQANSVNLEDRRSAYEADGWTGFDSNAKAFTPDEIESDRGRYANRP
;
A
#
# COMPACT_ATOMS: atom_id res chain seq x y z
N GLY A 1 -5.82 -12.66 -7.14
CA GLY A 1 -5.96 -11.77 -5.96
C GLY A 1 -5.12 -10.52 -6.15
N ILE A 2 -5.21 -9.53 -5.27
CA ILE A 2 -4.53 -8.23 -5.44
C ILE A 2 -3.01 -8.35 -5.66
N VAL A 3 -2.32 -9.25 -4.94
CA VAL A 3 -0.88 -9.50 -5.11
C VAL A 3 -0.56 -9.94 -6.54
N GLY A 4 -1.27 -10.96 -7.04
CA GLY A 4 -1.09 -11.47 -8.41
C GLY A 4 -1.32 -10.40 -9.49
N ALA A 5 -2.38 -9.61 -9.35
CA ALA A 5 -2.67 -8.54 -10.30
C ALA A 5 -1.58 -7.46 -10.32
N LEU A 6 -1.00 -7.12 -9.15
CA LEU A 6 0.11 -6.18 -9.05
C LEU A 6 1.39 -6.75 -9.65
N THR A 7 1.71 -8.02 -9.39
CA THR A 7 2.88 -8.67 -9.98
C THR A 7 2.80 -8.78 -11.50
N GLU A 8 1.62 -9.10 -12.04
CA GLU A 8 1.39 -9.11 -13.49
C GLU A 8 1.53 -7.71 -14.12
N SER A 9 1.27 -6.65 -13.34
CA SER A 9 1.48 -5.26 -13.78
C SER A 9 2.92 -4.77 -13.63
N GLY A 10 3.85 -5.64 -13.20
CA GLY A 10 5.28 -5.33 -13.08
C GLY A 10 5.72 -4.85 -11.70
N VAL A 11 4.83 -4.87 -10.70
CA VAL A 11 5.21 -4.57 -9.31
C VAL A 11 5.99 -5.77 -8.75
N PRO A 12 7.17 -5.58 -8.13
CA PRO A 12 7.87 -6.68 -7.47
C PRO A 12 6.98 -7.34 -6.41
N GLU A 13 6.98 -8.67 -6.33
CA GLU A 13 6.07 -9.42 -5.42
C GLU A 13 6.17 -8.95 -3.97
N ARG A 14 7.40 -8.76 -3.46
CA ARG A 14 7.66 -8.21 -2.13
C ARG A 14 6.97 -6.86 -1.87
N ASP A 15 6.80 -6.04 -2.89
CA ASP A 15 6.21 -4.70 -2.84
C ASP A 15 4.68 -4.82 -2.96
N ALA A 16 4.19 -5.75 -3.81
CA ALA A 16 2.78 -6.09 -3.94
C ALA A 16 2.15 -6.55 -2.62
N HIS A 17 2.88 -7.35 -1.81
CA HIS A 17 2.41 -7.72 -0.47
C HIS A 17 2.21 -6.50 0.44
N VAL A 18 3.09 -5.50 0.40
CA VAL A 18 2.98 -4.30 1.23
C VAL A 18 1.75 -3.46 0.81
N TYR A 19 1.51 -3.31 -0.49
CA TYR A 19 0.30 -2.63 -0.99
C TYR A 19 -0.98 -3.36 -0.60
N ALA A 20 -0.99 -4.69 -0.71
CA ALA A 20 -2.14 -5.51 -0.34
C ALA A 20 -2.47 -5.40 1.16
N GLU A 21 -1.43 -5.43 2.01
CA GLU A 21 -1.59 -5.20 3.45
C GLU A 21 -2.08 -3.78 3.74
N GLY A 22 -1.58 -2.78 3.03
CA GLY A 22 -2.07 -1.40 3.09
C GLY A 22 -3.58 -1.30 2.90
N VAL A 23 -4.11 -1.97 1.88
CA VAL A 23 -5.55 -2.02 1.60
C VAL A 23 -6.30 -2.76 2.71
N ARG A 24 -5.79 -3.91 3.20
CA ARG A 24 -6.42 -4.68 4.30
C ARG A 24 -6.54 -3.87 5.60
N ARG A 25 -5.57 -2.98 5.85
CA ARG A 25 -5.53 -2.06 6.99
C ARG A 25 -6.27 -0.73 6.74
N GLY A 26 -7.09 -0.64 5.69
CA GLY A 26 -7.95 0.51 5.43
C GLY A 26 -7.29 1.66 4.66
N GLY A 27 -6.17 1.40 4.00
CA GLY A 27 -5.57 2.30 3.01
C GLY A 27 -6.22 2.17 1.63
N THR A 28 -5.92 3.14 0.76
CA THR A 28 -6.38 3.16 -0.63
C THR A 28 -5.20 2.95 -1.56
N LEU A 29 -5.35 2.05 -2.54
CA LEU A 29 -4.39 1.88 -3.62
C LEU A 29 -4.99 2.42 -4.92
N VAL A 30 -4.25 3.30 -5.59
CA VAL A 30 -4.60 3.82 -6.91
C VAL A 30 -3.55 3.34 -7.89
N THR A 31 -4.01 2.66 -8.95
CA THR A 31 -3.16 2.25 -10.08
C THR A 31 -3.73 2.86 -11.35
N ALA A 32 -2.85 3.19 -12.29
CA ALA A 32 -3.24 3.74 -13.59
C ALA A 32 -2.46 3.03 -14.69
N LYS A 33 -3.18 2.52 -15.69
CA LYS A 33 -2.60 2.09 -16.96
C LYS A 33 -2.80 3.22 -17.95
N VAL A 34 -1.70 3.80 -18.42
CA VAL A 34 -1.71 4.95 -19.32
C VAL A 34 -0.78 4.70 -20.49
N ASP A 35 -1.01 5.39 -21.60
CA ASP A 35 -0.07 5.41 -22.73
C ASP A 35 1.25 6.07 -22.30
N ASP A 36 2.36 5.66 -22.90
CA ASP A 36 3.71 6.15 -22.54
C ASP A 36 3.84 7.68 -22.58
N GLN A 37 3.11 8.34 -23.50
CA GLN A 37 3.09 9.80 -23.62
C GLN A 37 2.44 10.48 -22.40
N LEU A 38 1.58 9.77 -21.65
CA LEU A 38 0.88 10.25 -20.47
C LEU A 38 1.54 9.80 -19.15
N ALA A 39 2.51 8.87 -19.19
CA ALA A 39 3.17 8.32 -18.00
C ALA A 39 3.72 9.43 -17.08
N GLY A 40 4.51 10.35 -17.63
CA GLY A 40 5.07 11.47 -16.85
C GLY A 40 4.02 12.48 -16.34
N GLN A 41 2.81 12.50 -16.91
CA GLN A 41 1.71 13.28 -16.35
C GLN A 41 1.03 12.53 -15.19
N ALA A 42 0.79 11.24 -15.35
CA ALA A 42 0.23 10.39 -14.31
C ALA A 42 1.13 10.37 -13.07
N GLU A 43 2.45 10.21 -13.24
CA GLU A 43 3.43 10.25 -12.15
C GLU A 43 3.39 11.58 -11.39
N ARG A 44 3.33 12.71 -12.10
CA ARG A 44 3.22 14.03 -11.46
C ARG A 44 1.92 14.19 -10.66
N ILE A 45 0.79 13.75 -11.20
CA ILE A 45 -0.50 13.82 -10.50
C ILE A 45 -0.49 12.93 -9.25
N LEU A 46 0.00 11.70 -9.38
CA LEU A 46 0.09 10.77 -8.25
C LEU A 46 1.09 11.25 -7.19
N GLY A 47 2.21 11.85 -7.61
CA GLY A 47 3.22 12.42 -6.71
C GLY A 47 2.81 13.73 -6.03
N GLN A 48 1.73 14.39 -6.47
CA GLN A 48 1.14 15.53 -5.75
C GLN A 48 0.31 15.10 -4.54
N ALA A 49 -0.08 13.83 -4.47
CA ALA A 49 -0.73 13.29 -3.28
C ALA A 49 0.30 12.97 -2.20
N ASN A 50 -0.14 12.88 -0.94
CA ASN A 50 0.67 12.36 0.16
C ASN A 50 0.85 10.84 -0.01
N SER A 51 1.70 10.44 -0.95
CA SER A 51 2.05 9.04 -1.20
C SER A 51 2.83 8.46 -0.03
N VAL A 52 2.53 7.22 0.34
CA VAL A 52 3.27 6.50 1.37
C VAL A 52 4.66 6.09 0.85
N ASN A 53 5.70 6.24 1.67
CA ASN A 53 6.98 5.61 1.42
C ASN A 53 6.85 4.11 1.71
N LEU A 54 7.14 3.28 0.71
CA LEU A 54 6.94 1.83 0.78
C LEU A 54 7.89 1.13 1.76
N GLU A 55 9.14 1.59 1.86
CA GLU A 55 10.15 1.00 2.75
C GLU A 55 9.80 1.30 4.22
N ASP A 56 9.38 2.51 4.52
CA ASP A 56 8.90 2.90 5.84
C ASP A 56 7.65 2.11 6.23
N ARG A 57 6.73 1.92 5.28
CA ARG A 57 5.49 1.16 5.49
C ARG A 57 5.78 -0.31 5.78
N ARG A 58 6.66 -0.94 4.99
CA ARG A 58 7.13 -2.32 5.22
C ARG A 58 7.74 -2.45 6.62
N SER A 59 8.68 -1.58 6.95
CA SER A 59 9.38 -1.62 8.25
C SER A 59 8.41 -1.49 9.42
N ALA A 60 7.40 -0.63 9.29
CA ALA A 60 6.36 -0.49 10.32
C ALA A 60 5.50 -1.75 10.48
N TYR A 61 5.15 -2.43 9.39
CA TYR A 61 4.41 -3.68 9.46
C TYR A 61 5.25 -4.80 10.09
N GLU A 62 6.50 -4.92 9.68
CA GLU A 62 7.43 -5.94 10.20
C GLU A 62 7.68 -5.74 11.70
N ALA A 63 7.75 -4.50 12.18
CA ALA A 63 7.85 -4.18 13.60
C ALA A 63 6.62 -4.66 14.42
N ASP A 64 5.46 -4.75 13.79
CA ASP A 64 4.22 -5.31 14.36
C ASP A 64 4.11 -6.84 14.15
N GLY A 65 5.15 -7.50 13.63
CA GLY A 65 5.17 -8.95 13.39
C GLY A 65 4.56 -9.41 12.06
N TRP A 66 4.30 -8.49 11.13
CA TRP A 66 3.86 -8.84 9.78
C TRP A 66 5.00 -9.49 8.99
N THR A 67 4.71 -10.60 8.30
CA THR A 67 5.69 -11.32 7.45
C THR A 67 5.29 -11.36 5.98
N GLY A 68 4.12 -10.80 5.64
CA GLY A 68 3.54 -10.84 4.30
C GLY A 68 2.03 -10.73 4.34
N PHE A 69 1.43 -10.28 3.23
CA PHE A 69 -0.03 -10.20 3.12
C PHE A 69 -0.66 -11.60 3.13
N ASP A 70 -1.57 -11.83 4.07
CA ASP A 70 -2.43 -13.00 4.14
C ASP A 70 -3.81 -12.68 3.56
N SER A 71 -4.16 -13.31 2.44
CA SER A 71 -5.46 -13.13 1.79
C SER A 71 -6.66 -13.67 2.57
N ASN A 72 -6.42 -14.53 3.56
CA ASN A 72 -7.47 -15.11 4.41
C ASN A 72 -7.67 -14.32 5.71
N ALA A 73 -6.74 -13.42 6.05
CA ALA A 73 -6.89 -12.55 7.20
C ALA A 73 -8.06 -11.57 6.99
N LYS A 74 -8.83 -11.32 8.04
CA LYS A 74 -9.94 -10.36 7.99
C LYS A 74 -9.40 -8.95 7.73
N ALA A 75 -10.20 -8.15 7.03
CA ALA A 75 -9.96 -6.71 6.95
C ALA A 75 -10.05 -6.09 8.35
N PHE A 76 -9.29 -5.02 8.58
CA PHE A 76 -9.36 -4.29 9.84
C PHE A 76 -10.76 -3.68 10.01
N THR A 77 -11.26 -3.72 11.23
CA THR A 77 -12.45 -3.00 11.65
C THR A 77 -12.19 -1.48 11.65
N PRO A 78 -13.24 -0.63 11.60
CA PRO A 78 -13.07 0.82 11.65
C PRO A 78 -12.22 1.30 12.85
N ASP A 79 -12.40 0.70 14.03
CA ASP A 79 -11.65 1.06 15.24
C ASP A 79 -10.15 0.67 15.14
N GLU A 80 -9.87 -0.49 14.53
CA GLU A 80 -8.48 -0.93 14.26
C GLU A 80 -7.80 -0.05 13.20
N ILE A 81 -8.53 0.38 12.17
CA ILE A 81 -8.04 1.31 11.14
C ILE A 81 -7.69 2.66 11.79
N GLU A 82 -8.56 3.20 12.64
CA GLU A 82 -8.31 4.48 13.31
C GLU A 82 -7.09 4.40 14.25
N SER A 83 -6.98 3.30 14.99
CA SER A 83 -5.82 3.01 15.84
C SER A 83 -4.51 2.84 15.03
N ASP A 84 -4.57 2.22 13.84
CA ASP A 84 -3.44 2.12 12.90
C ASP A 84 -3.04 3.53 12.40
N ARG A 85 -3.99 4.34 11.94
CA ARG A 85 -3.73 5.71 11.46
C ARG A 85 -3.11 6.60 12.53
N GLY A 86 -3.59 6.54 13.76
CA GLY A 86 -3.03 7.30 14.88
C GLY A 86 -1.55 6.99 15.15
N ARG A 87 -1.10 5.75 14.87
CA ARG A 87 0.32 5.36 14.97
C ARG A 87 1.20 6.03 13.91
N TYR A 88 0.67 6.30 12.72
CA TYR A 88 1.40 6.97 11.64
C TYR A 88 1.32 8.50 11.72
N ALA A 89 0.22 9.06 12.23
CA ALA A 89 0.08 10.51 12.42
C ALA A 89 1.04 11.08 13.49
N ASN A 90 1.48 10.24 14.43
CA ASN A 90 2.38 10.62 15.52
C ASN A 90 3.87 10.27 15.25
N ARG A 91 4.24 9.83 14.04
CA ARG A 91 5.66 9.67 13.69
C ARG A 91 6.23 11.04 13.24
N PRO A 92 7.34 11.51 13.84
CA PRO A 92 7.96 12.79 13.51
C PRO A 92 8.53 12.82 12.09
#